data_AF-A0A972UGV5-F1
#
_entry.id   AF-A0A972UGV5-F1
#
_cell.length_a   1.000
_cell.length_b   1.000
_cell.length_c   1.000
_cell.angle_alpha   90.00
_cell.angle_beta   90.00
_cell.angle_gamma   90.00
#
_symmetry.space_group_name_H-M   'P 1'
#
loop_
_entity.id
_entity.type
_entity.pdbx_description
1 polymer ?
#
loop_
_entity_poly.entity_id
_entity_poly.type
_entity_poly.pdbx_seq_one_letter_code
_entity_poly.pdbx_strand_id
1 'polypeptide(L)'
;FQSTSDTETIIHLIAISEYGRVVDRITDALSQIEGAYSLVAITQKKLIGVRDPYGVRPLVLGRLGDAWVLSSETCALDIIDAEFVRDVEPGEIVVIDEKGLHSLKPFSKKPKKFCIFEYIYFARPDSIMEGRNVYEARKNIGAELARESHVEADMVVPVPDSGVPSAIGYAQQAGQPFELGIIRNHYVGRTFIEPTDQIRHLGVRLKHNANMSGLKGKRVVLVDDSIVRGTTSMKIVEMVRQAGAKEVHMRVSSPPTTNSCFYGIDTPKREELLASKYDIEAMAKHIGVDTLAFISIDGLYRALGEEARLQDAPQYCDACFSGEYPIPLVDHDKDPVQHQLSLLDERE
;
A
#
# COMPACT_ATOMS: atom_id res chain seq x y z
N PHE A 1 -18.00 -11.02 -21.40
CA PHE A 1 -17.74 -10.46 -20.06
C PHE A 1 -19.03 -10.42 -19.27
N GLN A 2 -19.00 -10.91 -18.03
CA GLN A 2 -20.07 -10.95 -17.04
C GLN A 2 -19.76 -10.04 -15.84
N SER A 3 -18.52 -9.55 -15.74
CA SER A 3 -18.01 -8.65 -14.71
C SER A 3 -17.08 -7.61 -15.33
N THR A 4 -16.69 -6.63 -14.51
CA THR A 4 -15.64 -5.65 -14.83
C THR A 4 -14.30 -6.03 -14.19
N SER A 5 -14.09 -7.31 -13.86
CA SER A 5 -12.86 -7.78 -13.19
C SER A 5 -11.80 -8.16 -14.22
N ASP A 6 -10.57 -7.69 -14.01
CA ASP A 6 -9.39 -8.08 -14.80
C ASP A 6 -9.16 -9.60 -14.80
N THR A 7 -9.58 -10.29 -13.73
CA THR A 7 -9.49 -11.76 -13.64
C THR A 7 -10.32 -12.44 -14.72
N GLU A 8 -11.48 -11.89 -15.09
CA GLU A 8 -12.30 -12.44 -16.17
C GLU A 8 -11.64 -12.24 -17.54
N THR A 9 -10.97 -11.12 -17.74
CA THR A 9 -10.15 -10.88 -18.95
C THR A 9 -9.04 -11.91 -19.09
N ILE A 10 -8.33 -12.22 -18.00
CA ILE A 10 -7.31 -13.28 -17.99
C ILE A 10 -7.93 -14.63 -18.37
N ILE A 11 -9.09 -14.99 -17.80
CA ILE A 11 -9.78 -16.25 -18.11
C ILE A 11 -10.17 -16.32 -19.59
N HIS A 12 -10.68 -15.22 -20.17
CA HIS A 12 -11.02 -15.16 -21.59
C HIS A 12 -9.79 -15.35 -22.48
N LEU A 13 -8.66 -14.69 -22.16
CA LEU A 13 -7.40 -14.87 -22.90
C LEU A 13 -6.89 -16.32 -22.83
N ILE A 14 -6.99 -16.97 -21.66
CA ILE A 14 -6.64 -18.40 -21.51
C ILE A 14 -7.56 -19.29 -22.37
N ALA A 15 -8.85 -18.95 -22.45
CA ALA A 15 -9.84 -19.75 -23.16
C ALA A 15 -9.65 -19.73 -24.68
N ILE A 16 -9.21 -18.60 -25.25
CA ILE A 16 -8.97 -18.45 -26.69
C ILE A 16 -7.58 -18.91 -27.15
N SER A 17 -6.67 -19.18 -26.21
CA SER A 17 -5.31 -19.64 -26.52
C SER A 17 -5.31 -21.04 -27.16
N GLU A 18 -4.56 -21.18 -28.27
CA GLU A 18 -4.47 -22.42 -29.05
C GLU A 18 -3.48 -23.46 -28.48
N TYR A 19 -2.70 -23.10 -27.46
CA TYR A 19 -1.72 -24.01 -26.88
C TYR A 19 -2.36 -25.26 -26.23
N GLY A 20 -1.62 -26.38 -26.22
CA GLY A 20 -2.16 -27.65 -25.72
C GLY A 20 -2.23 -27.75 -24.18
N ARG A 21 -1.22 -27.23 -23.47
CA ARG A 21 -1.15 -27.35 -21.99
C ARG A 21 -1.70 -26.09 -21.33
N VAL A 22 -2.44 -26.24 -20.23
CA VAL A 22 -3.02 -25.11 -19.48
C VAL A 22 -1.97 -24.09 -19.02
N VAL A 23 -0.77 -24.54 -18.64
CA VAL A 23 0.32 -23.65 -18.24
C VAL A 23 0.85 -22.82 -19.41
N ASP A 24 0.88 -23.40 -20.61
CA ASP A 24 1.26 -22.68 -21.83
C ASP A 24 0.19 -21.64 -22.19
N ARG A 25 -1.10 -21.97 -22.04
CA ARG A 25 -2.21 -21.01 -22.25
C ARG A 25 -2.19 -19.85 -21.26
N ILE A 26 -1.88 -20.13 -19.99
CA ILE A 26 -1.69 -19.09 -18.96
C ILE A 26 -0.51 -18.20 -19.35
N THR A 27 0.61 -18.80 -19.78
CA THR A 27 1.80 -18.05 -20.21
C THR A 27 1.48 -17.14 -21.39
N ASP A 28 0.79 -17.67 -22.41
CA ASP A 28 0.35 -16.95 -23.60
C ASP A 28 -0.60 -15.79 -23.26
N ALA A 29 -1.61 -16.04 -22.44
CA ALA A 29 -2.54 -15.02 -21.96
C ALA A 29 -1.82 -13.89 -21.21
N LEU A 30 -0.97 -14.25 -20.24
CA LEU A 30 -0.26 -13.27 -19.40
C LEU A 30 0.82 -12.49 -20.17
N SER A 31 1.33 -13.03 -21.28
CA SER A 31 2.26 -12.32 -22.17
C SER A 31 1.63 -11.12 -22.90
N GLN A 32 0.29 -11.09 -22.98
CA GLN A 32 -0.48 -10.03 -23.63
C GLN A 32 -0.93 -8.94 -22.64
N ILE A 33 -0.71 -9.14 -21.33
CA ILE A 33 -1.19 -8.25 -20.28
C ILE A 33 -0.08 -7.31 -19.84
N GLU A 34 -0.38 -6.01 -19.89
CA GLU A 34 0.45 -4.96 -19.31
C GLU A 34 -0.19 -4.50 -17.99
N GLY A 35 0.52 -4.68 -16.88
CA GLY A 35 0.05 -4.29 -15.56
C GLY A 35 0.73 -5.07 -14.43
N ALA A 36 0.23 -4.89 -13.22
CA ALA A 36 0.69 -5.61 -12.04
C ALA A 36 -0.26 -6.75 -11.70
N TYR A 37 0.29 -7.93 -11.39
CA TYR A 37 -0.53 -9.06 -10.97
C TYR A 37 0.26 -10.05 -10.10
N SER A 38 -0.45 -10.61 -9.13
CA SER A 38 -0.06 -11.81 -8.40
C SER A 38 -1.28 -12.71 -8.36
N LEU A 39 -1.19 -13.84 -9.05
CA LEU A 39 -2.33 -14.69 -9.35
C LEU A 39 -2.14 -16.06 -8.70
N VAL A 40 -3.24 -16.60 -8.18
CA VAL A 40 -3.35 -18.01 -7.82
C VAL A 40 -4.48 -18.60 -8.65
N ALA A 41 -4.18 -19.63 -9.43
CA ALA A 41 -5.14 -20.34 -10.26
C ALA A 41 -5.17 -21.82 -9.88
N ILE A 42 -6.35 -22.41 -9.91
CA ILE A 42 -6.56 -23.83 -9.62
C ILE A 42 -7.19 -24.48 -10.85
N THR A 43 -6.68 -25.66 -11.17
CA THR A 43 -7.27 -26.58 -12.15
C THR A 43 -7.55 -27.91 -11.46
N GLN A 44 -8.18 -28.86 -12.16
CA GLN A 44 -8.43 -30.19 -11.61
C GLN A 44 -7.18 -30.91 -11.07
N LYS A 45 -5.97 -30.57 -11.56
CA LYS A 45 -4.73 -31.30 -11.22
C LYS A 45 -3.58 -30.41 -10.76
N LYS A 46 -3.75 -29.08 -10.72
CA LYS A 46 -2.65 -28.13 -10.49
C LYS A 46 -3.11 -26.92 -9.68
N LEU A 47 -2.29 -26.51 -8.73
CA LEU A 47 -2.27 -25.18 -8.13
C LEU A 47 -1.15 -24.38 -8.80
N ILE A 48 -1.46 -23.18 -9.29
CA ILE A 48 -0.53 -22.37 -10.07
C ILE A 48 -0.44 -20.98 -9.43
N GLY A 49 0.76 -20.56 -9.05
CA GLY A 49 1.07 -19.20 -8.62
C GLY A 49 1.82 -18.46 -9.71
N VAL A 50 1.43 -17.22 -10.01
CA VAL A 50 2.13 -16.40 -11.01
C VAL A 50 2.36 -15.00 -10.47
N ARG A 51 3.55 -14.46 -10.71
CA ARG A 51 3.88 -13.07 -10.41
C ARG A 51 4.28 -12.33 -11.67
N ASP A 52 3.83 -11.10 -11.84
CA ASP A 52 4.13 -10.29 -13.02
C ASP A 52 5.66 -10.10 -13.22
N PRO A 53 6.14 -9.85 -14.45
CA PRO A 53 7.57 -9.73 -14.74
C PRO A 53 8.31 -8.66 -13.95
N TYR A 54 7.62 -7.61 -13.49
CA TYR A 54 8.20 -6.54 -12.68
C TYR A 54 8.11 -6.85 -11.18
N GLY A 55 7.26 -7.78 -10.77
CA GLY A 55 7.07 -8.21 -9.38
C GLY A 55 6.44 -7.13 -8.51
N VAL A 56 5.48 -6.37 -9.04
CA VAL A 56 4.94 -5.18 -8.36
C VAL A 56 4.18 -5.57 -7.10
N ARG A 57 3.35 -6.61 -7.17
CA ARG A 57 2.59 -7.15 -6.03
C ARG A 57 3.31 -8.33 -5.38
N PRO A 58 3.17 -8.56 -4.07
CA PRO A 58 3.80 -9.67 -3.39
C PRO A 58 3.06 -10.98 -3.65
N LEU A 59 3.84 -12.07 -3.74
CA LEU A 59 3.36 -13.44 -3.73
C LEU A 59 4.46 -14.29 -3.07
N VAL A 60 4.11 -15.00 -2.01
CA VAL A 60 5.02 -15.83 -1.23
C VAL A 60 4.62 -17.30 -1.33
N LEU A 61 5.64 -18.15 -1.27
CA LEU A 61 5.54 -19.60 -1.22
C LEU A 61 5.86 -20.07 0.20
N GLY A 62 4.95 -20.85 0.77
CA GLY A 62 5.11 -21.52 2.06
C GLY A 62 4.90 -23.03 1.97
N ARG A 63 5.17 -23.71 3.08
CA ARG A 63 5.03 -25.16 3.21
C ARG A 63 4.39 -25.55 4.55
N LEU A 64 3.31 -26.32 4.50
CA LEU A 64 2.62 -26.87 5.66
C LEU A 64 2.75 -28.40 5.63
N GLY A 65 3.74 -28.95 6.34
CA GLY A 65 4.12 -30.36 6.22
C GLY A 65 4.55 -30.68 4.79
N ASP A 66 3.76 -31.50 4.08
CA ASP A 66 3.99 -31.83 2.66
C ASP A 66 3.20 -30.98 1.68
N ALA A 67 2.30 -30.11 2.17
CA ALA A 67 1.49 -29.23 1.33
C ALA A 67 2.22 -27.93 1.01
N TRP A 68 2.08 -27.46 -0.23
CA TRP A 68 2.53 -26.13 -0.65
C TRP A 68 1.41 -25.10 -0.46
N VAL A 69 1.78 -23.90 -0.03
CA VAL A 69 0.86 -22.78 0.22
C VAL A 69 1.34 -21.57 -0.57
N LEU A 70 0.40 -20.85 -1.19
CA LEU A 70 0.66 -19.55 -1.83
C LEU A 70 -0.17 -18.50 -1.10
N SER A 71 0.43 -17.34 -0.83
CA SER A 71 -0.21 -16.22 -0.15
C SER A 71 0.36 -14.90 -0.66
N SER A 72 -0.39 -13.80 -0.58
CA SER A 72 0.18 -12.47 -0.84
C SER A 72 1.19 -12.05 0.25
N GLU A 73 1.01 -12.51 1.50
CA GLU A 73 1.87 -12.13 2.62
C GLU A 73 2.26 -13.33 3.49
N THR A 74 3.43 -13.27 4.13
CA THR A 74 3.91 -14.33 5.04
C THR A 74 3.06 -14.46 6.29
N CYS A 75 2.41 -13.38 6.70
CA CYS A 75 1.59 -13.33 7.91
C CYS A 75 0.37 -14.27 7.84
N ALA A 76 -0.04 -14.70 6.64
CA ALA A 76 -1.03 -15.76 6.45
C ALA A 76 -0.44 -17.17 6.63
N LEU A 77 0.84 -17.36 6.31
CA LEU A 77 1.57 -18.61 6.56
C LEU A 77 1.72 -18.82 8.07
N ASP A 78 2.09 -17.76 8.80
CA ASP A 78 2.25 -17.80 10.25
C ASP A 78 0.95 -18.20 10.98
N ILE A 79 -0.22 -17.75 10.50
CA ILE A 79 -1.53 -18.08 11.10
C ILE A 79 -1.85 -19.58 11.02
N ILE A 80 -1.35 -20.27 9.99
CA ILE A 80 -1.62 -21.69 9.75
C ILE A 80 -0.43 -22.58 10.08
N ASP A 81 0.58 -22.05 10.76
CA ASP A 81 1.85 -22.72 11.09
C ASP A 81 2.58 -23.28 9.85
N ALA A 82 2.49 -22.59 8.70
CA ALA A 82 3.25 -22.91 7.50
C ALA A 82 4.63 -22.25 7.51
N GLU A 83 5.67 -23.00 7.15
CA GLU A 83 7.03 -22.48 6.98
C GLU A 83 7.09 -21.56 5.75
N PHE A 84 7.64 -20.35 5.92
CA PHE A 84 7.99 -19.50 4.78
C PHE A 84 9.18 -20.09 4.02
N VAL A 85 9.02 -20.31 2.71
CA VAL A 85 10.07 -20.87 1.86
C VAL A 85 10.81 -19.77 1.11
N ARG A 86 10.09 -18.92 0.36
CA ARG A 86 10.62 -17.75 -0.36
C ARG A 86 9.51 -16.92 -0.99
N ASP A 87 9.84 -15.70 -1.40
CA ASP A 87 9.04 -14.96 -2.39
C ASP A 87 9.01 -15.70 -3.74
N VAL A 88 7.86 -15.67 -4.42
CA VAL A 88 7.76 -16.03 -5.84
C VAL A 88 8.45 -14.94 -6.65
N GLU A 89 9.37 -15.32 -7.53
CA GLU A 89 10.19 -14.36 -8.26
C GLU A 89 9.38 -13.58 -9.31
N PRO A 90 9.79 -12.34 -9.66
CA PRO A 90 9.19 -11.60 -10.76
C PRO A 90 9.22 -12.40 -12.08
N GLY A 91 8.07 -12.56 -12.73
CA GLY A 91 7.90 -13.34 -13.95
C GLY A 91 7.96 -14.86 -13.74
N GLU A 92 7.90 -15.34 -12.50
CA GLU A 92 7.85 -16.77 -12.21
C GLU A 92 6.41 -17.30 -12.26
N ILE A 93 6.28 -18.49 -12.84
CA ILE A 93 5.12 -19.38 -12.71
C ILE A 93 5.54 -20.57 -11.85
N VAL A 94 4.96 -20.67 -10.65
CA VAL A 94 5.08 -21.84 -9.77
C VAL A 94 3.92 -22.77 -10.05
N VAL A 95 4.19 -24.02 -10.39
CA VAL A 95 3.19 -25.06 -10.66
C VAL A 95 3.34 -26.17 -9.64
N ILE A 96 2.29 -26.41 -8.86
CA ILE A 96 2.24 -27.49 -7.86
C ILE A 96 1.27 -28.55 -8.37
N ASP A 97 1.77 -29.77 -8.56
CA ASP A 97 1.00 -30.94 -8.99
C ASP A 97 1.40 -32.21 -8.22
N GLU A 98 0.90 -33.37 -8.67
CA GLU A 98 1.20 -34.67 -8.04
C GLU A 98 2.70 -35.02 -7.99
N LYS A 99 3.53 -34.37 -8.82
CA LYS A 99 4.99 -34.56 -8.85
C LYS A 99 5.73 -33.55 -7.97
N GLY A 100 5.01 -32.66 -7.29
CA GLY A 100 5.57 -31.62 -6.44
C GLY A 100 5.57 -30.24 -7.11
N LEU A 101 6.54 -29.42 -6.72
CA LEU A 101 6.65 -28.03 -7.16
C LEU A 101 7.60 -27.89 -8.34
N HIS A 102 7.16 -27.19 -9.38
CA HIS A 102 7.93 -26.83 -10.56
C HIS A 102 7.95 -25.31 -10.71
N SER A 103 9.10 -24.76 -11.10
CA SER A 103 9.28 -23.33 -11.34
C SER A 103 9.58 -23.10 -12.82
N LEU A 104 8.85 -22.17 -13.43
CA LEU A 104 9.03 -21.77 -14.82
C LEU A 104 9.21 -20.24 -14.88
N LYS A 105 10.09 -19.76 -15.75
CA LYS A 105 10.31 -18.32 -16.00
C LYS A 105 10.17 -18.04 -17.49
N PRO A 106 8.94 -18.07 -18.04
CA PRO A 106 8.73 -18.00 -19.48
C PRO A 106 8.80 -16.58 -20.03
N PHE A 107 8.73 -15.56 -19.18
CA PHE A 107 8.72 -14.16 -19.61
C PHE A 107 10.13 -13.60 -19.74
N SER A 108 10.28 -12.57 -20.57
CA SER A 108 11.51 -11.79 -20.63
C SER A 108 11.82 -11.14 -19.27
N LYS A 109 13.09 -11.15 -18.86
CA LYS A 109 13.51 -10.55 -17.60
C LYS A 109 13.27 -9.03 -17.63
N LYS A 110 12.57 -8.51 -16.64
CA LYS A 110 12.32 -7.08 -16.42
C LYS A 110 13.02 -6.60 -15.14
N PRO A 111 13.27 -5.28 -15.00
CA PRO A 111 13.73 -4.73 -13.73
C PRO A 111 12.68 -4.96 -12.65
N LYS A 112 13.11 -5.29 -11.43
CA LYS A 112 12.21 -5.42 -10.28
C LYS A 112 11.64 -4.05 -9.92
N LYS A 113 10.34 -3.96 -9.70
CA LYS A 113 9.61 -2.73 -9.35
C LYS A 113 8.56 -3.02 -8.29
N PHE A 114 8.99 -3.66 -7.21
CA PHE A 114 8.14 -3.96 -6.06
C PHE A 114 7.45 -2.69 -5.55
N CYS A 115 6.17 -2.77 -5.19
CA CYS A 115 5.43 -1.61 -4.73
C CYS A 115 5.97 -1.12 -3.38
N ILE A 116 6.55 0.09 -3.37
CA ILE A 116 7.10 0.67 -2.12
C ILE A 116 6.00 0.94 -1.07
N PHE A 117 4.75 1.09 -1.52
CA PHE A 117 3.59 1.35 -0.66
C PHE A 117 3.20 0.17 0.23
N GLU A 118 3.65 -1.05 -0.10
CA GLU A 118 3.53 -2.22 0.78
C GLU A 118 4.26 -1.99 2.11
N TYR A 119 5.49 -1.46 2.04
CA TYR A 119 6.26 -1.11 3.23
C TYR A 119 5.69 0.07 3.99
N ILE A 120 5.10 1.06 3.29
CA ILE A 120 4.56 2.27 3.92
C ILE A 120 3.28 1.96 4.70
N TYR A 121 2.34 1.24 4.09
CA TYR A 121 0.96 1.17 4.60
C TYR A 121 0.29 -0.20 4.43
N PHE A 122 0.38 -0.80 3.24
CA PHE A 122 -0.59 -1.83 2.84
C PHE A 122 -0.36 -3.19 3.52
N ALA A 123 0.89 -3.64 3.59
CA ALA A 123 1.25 -4.92 4.20
C ALA A 123 1.06 -4.92 5.72
N ARG A 124 0.84 -6.09 6.31
CA ARG A 124 0.81 -6.22 7.77
C ARG A 124 2.22 -6.08 8.35
N PRO A 125 2.43 -5.39 9.49
CA PRO A 125 3.78 -5.16 10.04
C PRO A 125 4.60 -6.43 10.37
N ASP A 126 3.92 -7.53 10.70
CA ASP A 126 4.53 -8.84 10.97
C ASP A 126 4.88 -9.62 9.69
N SER A 127 4.53 -9.12 8.50
CA SER A 127 4.93 -9.72 7.23
C SER A 127 6.41 -9.50 6.91
N ILE A 128 6.99 -10.45 6.18
CA ILE A 128 8.27 -10.32 5.49
C ILE A 128 7.98 -10.29 3.99
N MET A 129 8.53 -9.31 3.28
CA MET A 129 8.38 -9.16 1.82
C MET A 129 9.73 -8.86 1.22
N GLU A 130 10.12 -9.53 0.13
CA GLU A 130 11.42 -9.33 -0.52
C GLU A 130 12.60 -9.34 0.47
N GLY A 131 12.54 -10.25 1.46
CA GLY A 131 13.56 -10.38 2.51
C GLY A 131 13.56 -9.27 3.58
N ARG A 132 12.55 -8.40 3.64
CA ARG A 132 12.45 -7.29 4.60
C ARG A 132 11.23 -7.43 5.49
N ASN A 133 11.42 -7.31 6.80
CA ASN A 133 10.31 -7.21 7.75
C ASN A 133 9.64 -5.83 7.65
N VAL A 134 8.32 -5.81 7.53
CA VAL A 134 7.54 -4.58 7.31
C VAL A 134 7.56 -3.66 8.52
N TYR A 135 7.49 -4.20 9.75
CA TYR A 135 7.55 -3.41 10.98
C TYR A 135 8.88 -2.65 11.10
N GLU A 136 10.01 -3.33 10.91
CA GLU A 136 11.33 -2.69 10.96
C GLU A 136 11.51 -1.68 9.82
N ALA A 137 10.99 -1.96 8.62
CA ALA A 137 10.98 -0.98 7.53
C ALA A 137 10.25 0.31 7.93
N ARG A 138 9.02 0.23 8.48
CA ARG A 138 8.26 1.40 8.92
C ARG A 138 8.94 2.15 10.06
N LYS A 139 9.53 1.43 11.01
CA LYS A 139 10.29 2.03 12.10
C LYS A 139 11.51 2.80 11.57
N ASN A 140 12.22 2.26 10.58
CA ASN A 140 13.33 2.96 9.92
C ASN A 140 12.86 4.20 9.16
N ILE A 141 11.69 4.14 8.50
CA ILE A 141 11.08 5.31 7.83
C ILE A 141 10.81 6.40 8.86
N GLY A 142 10.23 6.04 10.01
CA GLY A 142 10.02 6.96 11.12
C GLY A 142 11.30 7.62 11.63
N ALA A 143 12.36 6.82 11.80
CA ALA A 143 13.66 7.32 12.21
C ALA A 143 14.24 8.30 11.18
N GLU A 144 14.21 7.96 9.89
CA GLU A 144 14.70 8.86 8.84
C GLU A 144 13.89 10.17 8.78
N LEU A 145 12.57 10.08 8.92
CA LEU A 145 11.70 11.25 9.00
C LEU A 145 12.07 12.18 10.17
N ALA A 146 12.48 11.63 11.31
CA ALA A 146 13.00 12.41 12.44
C ALA A 146 14.35 13.07 12.11
N ARG A 147 15.25 12.41 11.38
CA ARG A 147 16.53 13.01 10.96
C ARG A 147 16.32 14.19 10.01
N GLU A 148 15.37 14.07 9.09
CA GLU A 148 15.09 15.11 8.10
C GLU A 148 14.30 16.29 8.66
N SER A 149 13.41 16.05 9.63
CA SER A 149 12.38 17.02 9.99
C SER A 149 12.06 17.07 11.49
N HIS A 150 13.06 16.84 12.35
CA HIS A 150 12.92 16.97 13.80
C HIS A 150 12.26 18.30 14.20
N VAL A 151 11.41 18.27 15.22
CA VAL A 151 10.85 19.45 15.86
C VAL A 151 10.78 19.24 17.37
N GLU A 152 11.13 20.27 18.13
CA GLU A 152 11.01 20.24 19.59
C GLU A 152 9.54 20.24 20.01
N ALA A 153 9.10 19.13 20.56
CA ALA A 153 7.76 18.90 21.07
C ALA A 153 7.83 18.07 22.36
N ASP A 154 6.69 17.94 23.05
CA ASP A 154 6.63 17.28 24.35
C ASP A 154 6.37 15.77 24.23
N MET A 155 5.82 15.32 23.10
CA MET A 155 5.46 13.92 22.85
C MET A 155 5.28 13.63 21.36
N VAL A 156 5.46 12.36 21.00
CA VAL A 156 5.12 11.79 19.68
C VAL A 156 3.88 10.91 19.84
N VAL A 157 2.88 11.15 19.00
CA VAL A 157 1.60 10.44 19.01
C VAL A 157 1.36 9.84 17.62
N PRO A 158 1.10 8.53 17.51
CA PRO A 158 0.74 7.91 16.24
C PRO A 158 -0.71 8.22 15.87
N VAL A 159 -1.00 8.24 14.58
CA VAL A 159 -2.33 7.94 14.05
C VAL A 159 -2.48 6.42 13.96
N PRO A 160 -3.34 5.79 14.78
CA PRO A 160 -3.45 4.35 14.81
C PRO A 160 -4.35 3.80 13.68
N ASP A 161 -4.06 2.62 13.13
CA ASP A 161 -2.99 1.69 13.55
C ASP A 161 -1.72 1.79 12.69
N SER A 162 -1.86 2.26 11.44
CA SER A 162 -0.81 2.23 10.42
C SER A 162 0.41 3.07 10.76
N GLY A 163 0.23 4.25 11.38
CA GLY A 163 1.32 5.15 11.75
C GLY A 163 2.12 4.71 12.98
N VAL A 164 1.72 3.66 13.69
CA VAL A 164 2.33 3.26 14.98
C VAL A 164 3.82 2.92 14.85
N PRO A 165 4.27 2.03 13.94
CA PRO A 165 5.70 1.69 13.87
C PRO A 165 6.57 2.89 13.46
N SER A 166 6.10 3.72 12.52
CA SER A 166 6.78 4.95 12.12
C SER A 166 6.89 5.95 13.27
N ALA A 167 5.83 6.10 14.09
CA ALA A 167 5.86 6.96 15.26
C ALA A 167 6.85 6.48 16.33
N ILE A 168 6.93 5.16 16.55
CA ILE A 168 7.94 4.54 17.43
C ILE A 168 9.35 4.87 16.93
N GLY A 169 9.60 4.68 15.64
CA GLY A 169 10.89 5.00 15.02
C GLY A 169 11.26 6.48 15.13
N TYR A 170 10.31 7.36 14.86
CA TYR A 170 10.48 8.80 14.98
C TYR A 170 10.84 9.19 16.42
N ALA A 171 10.06 8.72 17.40
CA ALA A 171 10.26 9.02 18.82
C ALA A 171 11.63 8.57 19.32
N GLN A 172 12.04 7.34 18.97
CA GLN A 172 13.36 6.80 19.34
C GLN A 172 14.50 7.60 18.75
N GLN A 173 14.40 8.00 17.48
CA GLN A 173 15.43 8.79 16.81
C GLN A 173 15.46 10.25 17.27
N ALA A 174 14.31 10.82 17.62
CA ALA A 174 14.17 12.19 18.12
C ALA A 174 14.48 12.31 19.63
N GLY A 175 14.56 11.20 20.36
CA GLY A 175 14.71 11.21 21.82
C GLY A 175 13.48 11.74 22.56
N GLN A 176 12.28 11.62 21.96
CA GLN A 176 11.03 12.14 22.49
C GLN A 176 10.14 11.02 23.05
N PRO A 177 9.32 11.28 24.09
CA PRO A 177 8.37 10.29 24.59
C PRO A 177 7.35 9.88 23.53
N PHE A 178 7.18 8.57 23.33
CA PHE A 178 6.08 8.02 22.54
C PHE A 178 4.86 7.81 23.45
N GLU A 179 3.71 8.28 23.04
CA GLU A 179 2.50 8.27 23.86
C GLU A 179 1.24 7.97 23.04
N LEU A 180 0.30 7.25 23.65
CA LEU A 180 -0.99 6.94 23.03
C LEU A 180 -1.99 8.08 23.25
N GLY A 181 -1.76 9.19 22.55
CA GLY A 181 -2.64 10.37 22.55
C GLY A 181 -3.95 10.15 21.77
N ILE A 182 -3.98 9.19 20.84
CA ILE A 182 -5.15 8.80 20.06
C ILE A 182 -5.36 7.30 20.26
N ILE A 183 -6.59 6.91 20.57
CA ILE A 183 -7.01 5.52 20.75
C ILE A 183 -7.97 5.14 19.63
N ARG A 184 -7.65 4.06 18.89
CA ARG A 184 -8.56 3.46 17.93
C ARG A 184 -9.69 2.73 18.66
N ASN A 185 -10.92 2.93 18.23
CA ASN A 185 -12.06 2.17 18.72
C ASN A 185 -12.12 0.81 18.00
N HIS A 186 -11.95 -0.28 18.76
CA HIS A 186 -11.93 -1.64 18.23
C HIS A 186 -13.32 -2.17 17.81
N TYR A 187 -14.40 -1.48 18.21
CA TYR A 187 -15.78 -1.96 18.02
C TYR A 187 -16.51 -1.30 16.84
N VAL A 188 -15.80 -0.53 16.01
CA VAL A 188 -16.39 0.15 14.85
C VAL A 188 -16.40 -0.79 13.66
N GLY A 189 -17.55 -1.41 13.40
CA GLY A 189 -17.85 -2.13 12.17
C GLY A 189 -18.41 -1.21 11.07
N ARG A 190 -18.72 -1.76 9.90
CA ARG A 190 -19.54 -1.08 8.89
C ARG A 190 -20.95 -0.89 9.48
N THR A 191 -21.35 0.32 9.80
CA THR A 191 -22.72 0.62 10.24
C THR A 191 -23.67 0.50 9.04
N PHE A 192 -24.55 -0.51 9.05
CA PHE A 192 -25.51 -0.78 7.96
C PHE A 192 -26.66 0.23 7.90
N ILE A 193 -26.82 1.06 8.93
CA ILE A 193 -27.84 2.10 9.05
C ILE A 193 -27.14 3.38 9.55
N GLU A 194 -26.79 4.30 8.64
CA GLU A 194 -26.43 5.67 9.02
C GLU A 194 -27.71 6.52 9.05
N PRO A 195 -28.16 7.04 10.21
CA PRO A 195 -29.32 7.93 10.26
C PRO A 195 -28.90 9.34 9.83
N THR A 196 -29.52 9.87 8.76
CA THR A 196 -29.52 11.28 8.28
C THR A 196 -28.17 12.03 8.16
N ASP A 197 -28.11 12.97 7.20
CA ASP A 197 -26.88 13.71 6.83
C ASP A 197 -26.14 14.40 8.00
N GLN A 198 -26.81 14.65 9.13
CA GLN A 198 -26.21 15.23 10.33
C GLN A 198 -25.19 14.30 11.04
N ILE A 199 -25.27 12.97 10.89
CA ILE A 199 -24.39 12.00 11.58
C ILE A 199 -23.15 11.65 10.75
N ARG A 200 -23.11 11.98 9.45
CA ARG A 200 -21.99 11.67 8.56
C ARG A 200 -20.66 12.34 8.97
N HIS A 201 -20.73 13.43 9.74
CA HIS A 201 -19.57 14.12 10.30
C HIS A 201 -18.94 13.41 11.52
N LEU A 202 -19.64 12.47 12.18
CA LEU A 202 -19.12 11.72 13.34
C LEU A 202 -18.15 10.59 12.97
N GLY A 203 -17.96 10.25 11.69
CA GLY A 203 -17.22 9.07 11.26
C GLY A 203 -15.80 8.90 11.84
N VAL A 204 -15.03 9.98 11.99
CA VAL A 204 -13.68 9.88 12.61
C VAL A 204 -13.77 9.77 14.14
N ARG A 205 -14.70 10.49 14.79
CA ARG A 205 -14.93 10.35 16.24
C ARG A 205 -15.45 8.96 16.63
N LEU A 206 -16.14 8.27 15.73
CA LEU A 206 -16.53 6.88 15.93
C LEU A 206 -15.29 5.98 15.97
N LYS A 207 -14.35 6.19 15.04
CA LYS A 207 -13.13 5.37 14.85
C LYS A 207 -11.99 5.69 15.81
N HIS A 208 -11.85 6.94 16.24
CA HIS A 208 -10.70 7.44 16.98
C HIS A 208 -11.15 8.37 18.09
N ASN A 209 -10.54 8.22 19.27
CA ASN A 209 -10.78 9.08 20.44
C ASN A 209 -9.47 9.65 20.97
N ALA A 210 -9.47 10.93 21.32
CA ALA A 210 -8.31 11.59 21.90
C ALA A 210 -8.24 11.36 23.42
N ASN A 211 -7.06 11.01 23.93
CA ASN A 211 -6.79 10.98 25.36
C ASN A 211 -6.53 12.40 25.88
N MET A 212 -7.62 13.12 26.19
CA MET A 212 -7.58 14.53 26.59
C MET A 212 -6.60 14.81 27.74
N SER A 213 -6.51 13.92 28.73
CA SER A 213 -5.63 14.10 29.88
C SER A 213 -4.15 14.13 29.50
N GLY A 214 -3.75 13.36 28.48
CA GLY A 214 -2.37 13.31 27.99
C GLY A 214 -2.02 14.46 27.03
N LEU A 215 -3.00 14.98 26.29
CA LEU A 215 -2.76 15.99 25.24
C LEU A 215 -2.84 17.44 25.74
N LYS A 216 -3.58 17.71 26.81
CA LYS A 216 -3.87 19.08 27.26
C LYS A 216 -2.59 19.88 27.57
N GLY A 217 -2.43 20.99 26.87
CA GLY A 217 -1.30 21.93 27.00
C GLY A 217 0.02 21.46 26.36
N LYS A 218 0.03 20.29 25.70
CA LYS A 218 1.25 19.71 25.10
C LYS A 218 1.46 20.13 23.65
N ARG A 219 2.71 20.22 23.24
CA ARG A 219 3.14 20.26 21.84
C ARG A 219 3.31 18.83 21.34
N VAL A 220 2.61 18.47 20.27
CA VAL A 220 2.46 17.09 19.83
C VAL A 220 3.06 16.92 18.43
N VAL A 221 3.95 15.95 18.26
CA VAL A 221 4.28 15.42 16.93
C VAL A 221 3.29 14.33 16.59
N LEU A 222 2.41 14.58 15.63
CA LEU A 222 1.45 13.61 15.12
C LEU A 222 2.05 12.89 13.91
N VAL A 223 2.25 11.58 14.02
CA VAL A 223 2.85 10.77 12.95
C VAL A 223 1.79 9.93 12.26
N ASP A 224 1.68 10.05 10.94
CA ASP A 224 0.74 9.32 10.09
C ASP A 224 1.48 8.69 8.89
N ASP A 225 0.91 7.65 8.29
CA ASP A 225 1.59 6.94 7.20
C ASP A 225 1.59 7.73 5.89
N SER A 226 0.45 8.34 5.54
CA SER A 226 0.24 9.01 4.26
C SER A 226 -0.88 10.04 4.33
N ILE A 227 -0.86 11.02 3.42
CA ILE A 227 -1.98 11.96 3.22
C ILE A 227 -2.45 11.86 1.78
N VAL A 228 -3.65 11.32 1.58
CA VAL A 228 -4.27 11.17 0.24
C VAL A 228 -5.22 12.35 -0.05
N ARG A 229 -6.42 12.35 0.53
CA ARG A 229 -7.42 13.44 0.37
C ARG A 229 -7.34 14.52 1.46
N GLY A 230 -6.58 14.30 2.54
CA GLY A 230 -6.47 15.22 3.68
C GLY A 230 -7.65 15.29 4.65
N THR A 231 -8.83 14.78 4.26
CA THR A 231 -10.05 14.87 5.08
C THR A 231 -9.94 14.14 6.42
N THR A 232 -9.28 12.97 6.45
CA THR A 232 -8.99 12.25 7.69
C THR A 232 -8.03 13.02 8.59
N SER A 233 -6.91 13.48 8.02
CA SER A 233 -5.88 14.23 8.74
C SER A 233 -6.46 15.51 9.37
N MET A 234 -7.29 16.26 8.64
CA MET A 234 -7.98 17.45 9.15
C MET A 234 -8.83 17.14 10.39
N LYS A 235 -9.63 16.06 10.34
CA LYS A 235 -10.47 15.64 11.47
C LYS A 235 -9.67 15.15 12.66
N ILE A 236 -8.53 14.49 12.43
CA ILE A 236 -7.63 14.05 13.50
C ILE A 236 -6.98 15.27 14.17
N VAL A 237 -6.45 16.20 13.39
CA VAL A 237 -5.84 17.43 13.91
C VAL A 237 -6.85 18.24 14.72
N GLU A 238 -8.07 18.39 14.21
CA GLU A 238 -9.17 19.05 14.93
C GLU A 238 -9.45 18.37 16.28
N MET A 239 -9.51 17.03 16.31
CA MET A 239 -9.73 16.26 17.54
C MET A 239 -8.59 16.47 18.56
N VAL A 240 -7.34 16.44 18.11
CA VAL A 240 -6.15 16.66 18.97
C VAL A 240 -6.14 18.08 19.53
N ARG A 241 -6.48 19.09 18.73
CA ARG A 241 -6.63 20.47 19.21
C ARG A 241 -7.78 20.64 20.19
N GLN A 242 -8.94 20.03 19.92
CA GLN A 242 -10.10 20.03 20.82
C GLN A 242 -9.80 19.34 22.16
N ALA A 243 -8.90 18.36 22.16
CA ALA A 243 -8.39 17.72 23.37
C ALA A 243 -7.42 18.61 24.18
N GLY A 244 -7.07 19.79 23.65
CA GLY A 244 -6.30 20.82 24.34
C GLY A 244 -4.82 20.88 23.98
N ALA A 245 -4.36 20.22 22.91
CA ALA A 245 -2.98 20.34 22.45
C ALA A 245 -2.65 21.81 22.10
N LYS A 246 -1.47 22.27 22.53
CA LYS A 246 -0.97 23.63 22.29
C LYS A 246 -0.50 23.80 20.85
N GLU A 247 0.29 22.84 20.37
CA GLU A 247 0.85 22.80 19.02
C GLU A 247 0.68 21.37 18.48
N VAL A 248 0.45 21.24 17.17
CA VAL A 248 0.31 19.98 16.44
C VAL A 248 1.24 20.04 15.22
N HIS A 249 2.31 19.25 15.25
CA HIS A 249 3.28 19.10 14.18
C HIS A 249 3.05 17.78 13.48
N MET A 250 2.58 17.80 12.24
CA MET A 250 2.32 16.57 11.50
C MET A 250 3.58 16.10 10.76
N ARG A 251 3.84 14.79 10.84
CA ARG A 251 4.96 14.11 10.22
C ARG A 251 4.44 12.89 9.47
N VAL A 252 4.67 12.84 8.16
CA VAL A 252 4.09 11.83 7.28
C VAL A 252 5.18 10.89 6.79
N SER A 253 5.01 9.58 7.03
CA SER A 253 6.00 8.55 6.71
C SER A 253 5.89 8.03 5.27
N SER A 254 5.43 8.90 4.35
CA SER A 254 5.48 8.73 2.91
C SER A 254 5.85 10.07 2.27
N PRO A 255 6.45 10.09 1.07
CA PRO A 255 6.46 11.29 0.25
C PRO A 255 5.02 11.74 -0.10
N PRO A 256 4.83 12.98 -0.57
CA PRO A 256 3.51 13.45 -0.99
C PRO A 256 2.93 12.60 -2.14
N THR A 257 1.73 12.05 -1.95
CA THR A 257 1.02 11.26 -2.97
C THR A 257 0.41 12.18 -4.02
N THR A 258 1.13 12.40 -5.12
CA THR A 258 0.76 13.34 -6.19
C THR A 258 0.13 12.65 -7.42
N ASN A 259 0.23 11.32 -7.50
CA ASN A 259 -0.20 10.50 -8.62
C ASN A 259 -1.10 9.35 -8.15
N SER A 260 -2.04 8.93 -9.00
CA SER A 260 -2.86 7.73 -8.76
C SER A 260 -2.05 6.45 -9.00
N CYS A 261 -2.39 5.36 -8.33
CA CYS A 261 -1.84 4.04 -8.61
C CYS A 261 -2.68 3.35 -9.69
N PHE A 262 -2.00 2.72 -10.66
CA PHE A 262 -2.61 1.86 -11.68
C PHE A 262 -2.23 0.38 -11.51
N TYR A 263 -1.67 0.02 -10.35
CA TYR A 263 -1.11 -1.30 -10.10
C TYR A 263 -1.73 -2.00 -8.89
N GLY A 264 -3.03 -1.77 -8.65
CA GLY A 264 -3.82 -2.52 -7.66
C GLY A 264 -3.99 -1.90 -6.27
N ILE A 265 -3.45 -0.70 -6.01
CA ILE A 265 -3.83 0.08 -4.83
C ILE A 265 -4.99 1.01 -5.21
N ASP A 266 -6.10 0.92 -4.48
CA ASP A 266 -7.25 1.81 -4.67
C ASP A 266 -6.91 3.24 -4.22
N THR A 267 -6.46 4.04 -5.18
CA THR A 267 -6.21 5.47 -4.97
C THR A 267 -7.25 6.31 -5.72
N PRO A 268 -7.67 7.44 -5.13
CA PRO A 268 -8.45 8.45 -5.83
C PRO A 268 -7.82 8.91 -7.15
N LYS A 269 -8.62 9.54 -8.01
CA LYS A 269 -8.10 10.25 -9.19
C LYS A 269 -7.10 11.32 -8.77
N ARG A 270 -6.13 11.63 -9.65
CA ARG A 270 -5.09 12.64 -9.39
C ARG A 270 -5.68 13.97 -8.89
N GLU A 271 -6.76 14.42 -9.50
CA GLU A 271 -7.49 15.65 -9.14
C GLU A 271 -8.20 15.59 -7.78
N GLU A 272 -8.21 14.47 -7.07
CA GLU A 272 -8.75 14.34 -5.72
C GLU A 272 -7.65 14.26 -4.65
N LEU A 273 -6.38 14.13 -5.08
CA LEU A 273 -5.23 14.07 -4.18
C LEU A 273 -4.89 15.48 -3.66
N LEU A 274 -4.63 15.59 -2.36
CA LEU A 274 -4.30 16.88 -1.75
C LEU A 274 -2.97 17.42 -2.27
N ALA A 275 -1.95 16.55 -2.34
CA ALA A 275 -0.60 16.91 -2.77
C ALA A 275 -0.47 17.18 -4.27
N SER A 276 -1.46 16.83 -5.11
CA SER A 276 -1.46 17.21 -6.53
C SER A 276 -1.93 18.66 -6.75
N LYS A 277 -2.58 19.26 -5.75
CA LYS A 277 -3.18 20.61 -5.81
C LYS A 277 -2.44 21.65 -5.00
N TYR A 278 -1.80 21.23 -3.92
CA TYR A 278 -1.24 22.12 -2.91
C TYR A 278 0.23 21.78 -2.66
N ASP A 279 1.04 22.81 -2.47
CA ASP A 279 2.35 22.67 -1.87
C ASP A 279 2.25 22.38 -0.36
N ILE A 280 3.38 22.07 0.28
CA ILE A 280 3.41 21.66 1.70
C ILE A 280 2.85 22.76 2.61
N GLU A 281 3.11 24.04 2.33
CA GLU A 281 2.62 25.15 3.15
C GLU A 281 1.09 25.28 3.05
N ALA A 282 0.55 25.20 1.85
CA ALA A 282 -0.90 25.22 1.62
C ALA A 282 -1.57 23.96 2.20
N MET A 283 -0.93 22.79 2.12
CA MET A 283 -1.41 21.56 2.77
C MET A 283 -1.47 21.73 4.30
N ALA A 284 -0.41 22.30 4.92
CA ALA A 284 -0.36 22.53 6.36
C ALA A 284 -1.51 23.43 6.84
N LYS A 285 -1.76 24.53 6.12
CA LYS A 285 -2.90 25.43 6.36
C LYS A 285 -4.23 24.72 6.19
N HIS A 286 -4.36 23.91 5.13
CA HIS A 286 -5.59 23.18 4.82
C HIS A 286 -5.96 22.18 5.93
N ILE A 287 -4.99 21.43 6.47
CA ILE A 287 -5.24 20.44 7.53
C ILE A 287 -5.20 21.03 8.94
N GLY A 288 -4.73 22.27 9.12
CA GLY A 288 -4.76 23.00 10.38
C GLY A 288 -3.62 22.68 11.36
N VAL A 289 -2.45 22.29 10.87
CA VAL A 289 -1.26 21.95 11.68
C VAL A 289 -0.30 23.15 11.80
N ASP A 290 0.50 23.18 12.86
CA ASP A 290 1.53 24.21 13.05
C ASP A 290 2.71 24.01 12.11
N THR A 291 3.10 22.76 11.86
CA THR A 291 4.09 22.40 10.83
C THR A 291 3.70 21.07 10.17
N LEU A 292 4.03 20.92 8.90
CA LEU A 292 3.86 19.68 8.14
C LEU A 292 5.21 19.32 7.50
N ALA A 293 5.62 18.06 7.64
CA ALA A 293 6.73 17.52 6.86
C ALA A 293 6.42 16.09 6.41
N PHE A 294 6.90 15.78 5.22
CA PHE A 294 6.88 14.44 4.63
C PHE A 294 8.32 13.93 4.61
N ILE A 295 8.50 12.61 4.69
CA ILE A 295 9.80 12.03 4.39
C ILE A 295 10.13 12.30 2.92
N SER A 296 11.38 12.65 2.63
CA SER A 296 11.83 12.80 1.25
C SER A 296 11.82 11.45 0.51
N ILE A 297 11.79 11.47 -0.82
CA ILE A 297 11.85 10.22 -1.59
C ILE A 297 13.18 9.49 -1.32
N ASP A 298 14.29 10.22 -1.26
CA ASP A 298 15.59 9.61 -0.92
C ASP A 298 15.64 9.13 0.53
N GLY A 299 14.99 9.82 1.47
CA GLY A 299 14.83 9.38 2.85
C GLY A 299 14.07 8.05 2.93
N LEU A 300 12.99 7.92 2.16
CA LEU A 300 12.26 6.65 2.08
C LEU A 300 13.16 5.51 1.55
N TYR A 301 13.98 5.78 0.52
CA TYR A 301 14.93 4.80 0.00
C TYR A 301 16.02 4.45 1.03
N ARG A 302 16.58 5.45 1.75
CA ARG A 302 17.54 5.23 2.84
C ARG A 302 16.97 4.40 3.99
N ALA A 303 15.72 4.64 4.34
CA ALA A 303 15.01 3.85 5.36
C ALA A 303 14.85 2.37 4.94
N LEU A 304 14.78 2.11 3.63
CA LEU A 304 14.80 0.77 3.05
C LEU A 304 16.23 0.30 2.74
N GLY A 305 17.27 0.90 3.32
CA GLY A 305 18.66 0.43 3.19
C GLY A 305 19.28 0.62 1.80
N GLU A 306 18.70 1.47 0.96
CA GLU A 306 19.34 1.95 -0.27
C GLU A 306 20.16 3.21 0.01
N GLU A 307 21.14 3.56 -0.83
CA GLU A 307 21.86 4.83 -0.65
C GLU A 307 20.99 6.04 -1.06
N ALA A 308 20.28 5.92 -2.17
CA ALA A 308 19.35 6.92 -2.71
C ALA A 308 18.42 6.26 -3.76
N ARG A 309 17.44 7.03 -4.25
CA ARG A 309 16.68 6.65 -5.45
C ARG A 309 17.54 6.81 -6.70
N LEU A 310 17.72 5.75 -7.46
CA LEU A 310 18.41 5.85 -8.76
C LEU A 310 17.51 6.54 -9.79
N GLN A 311 17.99 7.65 -10.35
CA GLN A 311 17.20 8.51 -11.25
C GLN A 311 16.69 7.77 -12.50
N ASP A 312 17.56 7.04 -13.19
CA ASP A 312 17.20 6.34 -14.44
C ASP A 312 16.67 4.92 -14.22
N ALA A 313 16.87 4.37 -13.02
CA ALA A 313 16.49 2.99 -12.70
C ALA A 313 16.02 2.83 -11.26
N PRO A 314 14.89 3.44 -10.85
CA PRO A 314 14.41 3.37 -9.47
C PRO A 314 14.26 1.93 -8.98
N GLN A 315 14.72 1.62 -7.77
CA GLN A 315 14.73 0.24 -7.25
C GLN A 315 13.33 -0.30 -6.94
N TYR A 316 12.36 0.58 -6.70
CA TYR A 316 10.97 0.24 -6.38
C TYR A 316 10.00 0.91 -7.37
N CYS A 317 8.74 0.47 -7.36
CA CYS A 317 7.66 1.26 -7.93
C CYS A 317 7.27 2.34 -6.92
N ASP A 318 7.61 3.59 -7.23
CA ASP A 318 7.26 4.79 -6.46
C ASP A 318 6.40 5.78 -7.26
N ALA A 319 5.72 5.30 -8.31
CA ALA A 319 4.95 6.11 -9.25
C ALA A 319 3.90 7.02 -8.58
N CYS A 320 3.34 6.61 -7.43
CA CYS A 320 2.41 7.42 -6.64
C CYS A 320 3.02 8.76 -6.17
N PHE A 321 4.35 8.83 -6.07
CA PHE A 321 5.12 9.99 -5.64
C PHE A 321 5.86 10.65 -6.81
N SER A 322 6.51 9.85 -7.66
CA SER A 322 7.37 10.32 -8.75
C SER A 322 6.61 10.62 -10.04
N GLY A 323 5.49 9.94 -10.29
CA GLY A 323 4.82 9.90 -11.58
C GLY A 323 5.52 9.03 -12.64
N GLU A 324 6.62 8.37 -12.28
CA GLU A 324 7.36 7.48 -13.18
C GLU A 324 6.81 6.06 -13.09
N TYR A 325 5.88 5.73 -13.99
CA TYR A 325 5.24 4.41 -14.07
C TYR A 325 6.17 3.38 -14.74
N PRO A 326 6.62 2.32 -14.04
CA PRO A 326 7.50 1.30 -14.60
C PRO A 326 6.89 0.44 -15.71
N ILE A 327 5.56 0.33 -15.72
CA ILE A 327 4.80 -0.42 -16.72
C ILE A 327 3.96 0.59 -17.50
N PRO A 328 4.01 0.61 -18.85
CA PRO A 328 3.24 1.54 -19.65
C PRO A 328 1.74 1.46 -19.34
N LEU A 329 1.09 2.62 -19.24
CA LEU A 329 -0.35 2.72 -19.00
C LEU A 329 -1.08 2.76 -20.35
N VAL A 330 -1.06 1.65 -21.07
CA VAL A 330 -1.50 1.57 -22.48
C VAL A 330 -2.97 1.94 -22.70
N ASP A 331 -3.80 1.81 -21.67
CA ASP A 331 -5.23 2.11 -21.62
C ASP A 331 -5.54 3.53 -21.10
N HIS A 332 -4.56 4.20 -20.49
CA HIS A 332 -4.67 5.57 -19.99
C HIS A 332 -4.00 6.60 -20.92
N ASP A 333 -2.80 6.27 -21.43
CA ASP A 333 -1.95 7.21 -22.17
C ASP A 333 -2.23 7.24 -23.67
N LYS A 334 -3.00 6.27 -24.19
CA LYS A 334 -3.51 6.30 -25.58
C LYS A 334 -4.87 6.99 -25.62
N ASP A 335 -5.07 7.83 -26.64
CA ASP A 335 -6.29 8.61 -26.87
C ASP A 335 -7.56 7.75 -26.65
N PRO A 336 -8.57 8.19 -25.88
CA PRO A 336 -9.74 7.39 -25.49
C PRO A 336 -10.74 7.14 -26.63
N VAL A 337 -10.26 6.99 -27.86
CA VAL A 337 -11.06 6.56 -29.00
C VAL A 337 -11.00 5.03 -29.07
N GLN A 338 -11.71 4.36 -28.16
CA GLN A 338 -12.51 3.15 -28.43
C GLN A 338 -12.85 2.38 -27.13
N HIS A 339 -14.15 2.10 -27.00
CA HIS A 339 -14.76 1.09 -26.14
C HIS A 339 -14.88 1.36 -24.65
N GLN A 340 -15.74 2.32 -24.31
CA GLN A 340 -16.71 2.02 -23.26
C GLN A 340 -17.60 0.89 -23.82
N LEU A 341 -17.35 -0.36 -23.40
CA LEU A 341 -18.32 -1.44 -23.57
C LEU A 341 -19.54 -1.05 -22.72
N SER A 342 -20.52 -0.40 -23.34
CA SER A 342 -21.82 -0.17 -22.74
C SER A 342 -22.43 -1.52 -22.38
N LEU A 343 -22.46 -1.83 -21.08
CA LEU A 343 -23.23 -2.95 -20.52
C LEU A 343 -24.73 -2.59 -20.38
N LEU A 344 -25.19 -1.54 -21.05
CA LEU A 344 -26.59 -1.12 -21.06
C LEU A 344 -27.08 -1.09 -22.50
N ASP A 345 -27.45 -2.27 -23.00
CA ASP A 345 -28.42 -2.45 -24.10
C ASP A 345 -28.92 -3.90 -24.06
N GLU A 346 -29.49 -4.31 -22.92
CA GLU A 346 -30.48 -5.39 -22.94
C GLU A 346 -31.80 -4.77 -23.41
N ARG A 347 -32.07 -4.92 -24.72
CA ARG A 347 -33.39 -4.73 -25.31
C ARG A 347 -34.28 -5.90 -24.85
N GLU A 348 -35.41 -5.58 -24.23
CA GLU A 348 -36.74 -5.92 -24.75
C GLU A 348 -37.70 -4.73 -24.55
#